data_AF-A0A929WEL1-F1
#
_entry.id   AF-A0A929WEL1-F1
#
_cell.length_a   1.000
_cell.length_b   1.000
_cell.length_c   1.000
_cell.angle_alpha   90.00
_cell.angle_beta   90.00
_cell.angle_gamma   90.00
#
_symmetry.space_group_name_H-M   'P 1'
#
loop_
_entity.id
_entity.type
_entity.pdbx_description
1 polymer ?
#
loop_
_entity_poly.entity_id
_entity_poly.type
_entity_poly.pdbx_seq_one_letter_code
_entity_poly.pdbx_strand_id
1 'polypeptide(L)'
;MKKIIRLSLLLLTLFLSGFCTEAFGAQAAEGKKDINVSEFVLEHLADSYEWHITTWNGKPISVHLPVIVKGKESGWHVFSSERLEEAAHQGKDYQGFFLSPEHHNKIYEKLADGTVERPWDLSITKNVLQIWLVVFILIGTFLYCARWYKKHDSVKQEAPRGFVGAIEMLVMTIHDDVIKSSIGEKHYRPYAPYL
;
A
#
# COMPACT_ATOMS: atom_id res chain seq x y z
N MET A 1 -17.60 24.18 -18.10
CA MET A 1 -16.19 23.78 -18.36
C MET A 1 -15.20 24.43 -17.39
N LYS A 2 -15.10 25.77 -17.29
CA LYS A 2 -14.14 26.45 -16.39
C LYS A 2 -14.26 26.05 -14.90
N LYS A 3 -15.47 25.80 -14.40
CA LYS A 3 -15.71 25.35 -13.01
C LYS A 3 -15.24 23.91 -12.74
N ILE A 4 -15.38 23.01 -13.73
CA ILE A 4 -14.94 21.61 -13.64
C ILE A 4 -13.42 21.53 -13.72
N ILE A 5 -12.80 22.35 -14.58
CA ILE A 5 -11.33 22.46 -14.66
C ILE A 5 -10.76 22.99 -13.35
N ARG A 6 -11.37 24.02 -12.74
CA ARG A 6 -10.96 24.53 -11.43
C ARG A 6 -11.11 23.48 -10.32
N LEU A 7 -12.21 22.73 -10.31
CA LEU A 7 -12.44 21.67 -9.32
C LEU A 7 -11.45 20.50 -9.49
N SER A 8 -11.15 20.13 -10.74
CA SER A 8 -10.13 19.12 -11.05
C SER A 8 -8.71 19.58 -10.70
N LEU A 9 -8.39 20.86 -10.90
CA LEU A 9 -7.11 21.44 -10.48
C LEU A 9 -6.98 21.43 -8.96
N LEU A 10 -8.07 21.74 -8.25
CA LEU A 10 -8.09 21.80 -6.79
C LEU A 10 -7.99 20.41 -6.15
N LEU A 11 -8.64 19.40 -6.74
CA LEU A 11 -8.49 18.00 -6.36
C LEU A 11 -7.09 17.46 -6.69
N LEU A 12 -6.50 17.85 -7.82
CA LEU A 12 -5.13 17.48 -8.19
C LEU A 12 -4.10 18.12 -7.24
N THR A 13 -4.27 19.39 -6.86
CA THR A 13 -3.42 20.04 -5.86
C THR A 13 -3.57 19.42 -4.48
N LEU A 14 -4.77 19.00 -4.09
CA LEU A 14 -5.01 18.30 -2.83
C LEU A 14 -4.33 16.92 -2.82
N PHE A 15 -4.40 16.21 -3.95
CA PHE A 15 -3.75 14.90 -4.14
C PHE A 15 -2.21 15.01 -4.16
N LEU A 16 -1.66 16.03 -4.81
CA LEU A 16 -0.21 16.33 -4.79
C LEU A 16 0.27 16.81 -3.41
N SER A 17 -0.54 17.55 -2.66
CA SER A 17 -0.20 17.93 -1.28
C SER A 17 -0.22 16.73 -0.32
N GLY A 18 -1.06 15.72 -0.59
CA GLY A 18 -1.09 14.46 0.16
C GLY A 18 0.14 13.58 -0.10
N PHE A 19 0.78 13.70 -1.26
CA PHE A 19 2.02 12.99 -1.60
C PHE A 19 3.30 13.69 -1.09
N CYS A 20 3.20 14.90 -0.53
CA CYS A 20 4.36 15.73 -0.19
C CYS A 20 4.71 15.78 1.31
N THR A 21 4.20 14.85 2.13
CA THR A 21 4.53 14.77 3.56
C THR A 21 5.13 13.42 3.95
N GLU A 22 6.18 13.02 3.23
CA GLU A 22 7.34 12.39 3.86
C GLU A 22 8.54 13.32 3.64
N ALA A 23 8.46 14.49 4.27
CA ALA A 23 9.64 15.31 4.46
C ALA A 23 10.53 14.60 5.48
N PHE A 24 11.72 14.20 5.05
CA PHE A 24 12.81 13.76 5.91
C PHE A 24 13.11 14.90 6.91
N GLY A 25 12.45 14.88 8.06
CA GLY A 25 12.61 15.85 9.12
C GLY A 25 13.90 15.58 9.86
N ALA A 26 15.02 16.09 9.34
CA ALA A 26 16.24 16.25 10.12
C ALA A 26 16.03 17.38 11.13
N GLN A 27 15.32 17.07 12.22
CA GLN A 27 15.22 17.96 13.37
C GLN A 27 16.52 17.77 14.19
N ALA A 28 17.48 18.66 13.97
CA ALA A 28 18.68 18.77 14.79
C ALA A 28 18.27 19.18 16.21
N ALA A 29 18.06 18.18 17.07
CA ALA A 29 18.07 18.34 18.52
C ALA A 29 19.39 17.76 19.03
N GLU A 30 20.21 18.61 19.63
CA GLU A 30 21.43 18.23 20.34
C GLU A 30 21.13 17.19 21.42
N GLY A 31 21.71 15.99 21.27
CA GLY A 31 21.64 14.95 22.28
C GLY A 31 22.12 13.62 21.73
N LYS A 32 23.40 13.31 21.93
CA LYS A 32 24.03 12.03 21.60
C LYS A 32 23.23 10.85 22.16
N LYS A 33 22.45 10.20 21.30
CA LYS A 33 22.15 8.77 21.33
C LYS A 33 22.30 8.31 19.89
N ASP A 34 23.07 7.24 19.67
CA ASP A 34 23.10 6.54 18.38
C ASP A 34 21.65 6.25 17.99
N ILE A 35 21.11 7.04 17.06
CA ILE A 35 19.84 6.72 16.44
C ILE A 35 20.16 5.54 15.54
N ASN A 36 19.74 4.35 15.96
CA ASN A 36 19.95 3.12 15.23
C ASN A 36 19.06 3.17 13.98
N VAL A 37 19.54 3.82 12.92
CA VAL A 37 18.80 4.08 11.67
C VAL A 37 18.24 2.78 11.10
N SER A 38 18.99 1.69 11.21
CA SER A 38 18.57 0.36 10.80
C SER A 38 17.34 -0.11 11.59
N GLU A 39 17.32 0.07 12.90
CA GLU A 39 16.20 -0.35 13.76
C GLU A 39 14.96 0.51 13.53
N PHE A 40 15.13 1.83 13.39
CA PHE A 40 14.06 2.74 13.04
C PHE A 40 13.44 2.43 11.67
N VAL A 41 14.28 2.16 10.65
CA VAL A 41 13.81 1.76 9.32
C VAL A 41 13.13 0.39 9.36
N LEU A 42 13.68 -0.57 10.10
CA LEU A 42 13.08 -1.90 10.25
C LEU A 42 11.73 -1.85 10.97
N GLU A 43 11.56 -0.96 11.97
CA GLU A 43 10.29 -0.75 12.66
C GLU A 43 9.23 -0.11 11.74
N HIS A 44 9.63 0.79 10.84
CA HIS A 44 8.71 1.40 9.86
C HIS A 44 8.38 0.48 8.68
N LEU A 45 9.31 -0.40 8.30
CA LEU A 45 9.09 -1.46 7.32
C LEU A 45 8.35 -2.66 7.92
N ALA A 46 8.31 -2.77 9.25
CA ALA A 46 7.63 -3.87 9.93
C ALA A 46 6.13 -3.83 9.61
N ASP A 47 5.61 -5.00 9.32
CA ASP A 47 4.27 -5.16 8.82
C ASP A 47 3.28 -5.33 9.97
N SER A 48 2.34 -4.39 10.08
CA SER A 48 1.33 -4.30 11.14
C SER A 48 -0.08 -4.61 10.64
N TYR A 49 -0.96 -5.02 11.56
CA TYR A 49 -2.41 -5.16 11.31
C TYR A 49 -3.19 -3.85 11.55
N GLU A 50 -2.47 -2.75 11.69
CA GLU A 50 -3.01 -1.40 11.87
C GLU A 50 -2.33 -0.48 10.86
N TRP A 51 -3.13 0.30 10.15
CA TRP A 51 -2.62 1.31 9.23
C TRP A 51 -2.70 2.69 9.88
N HIS A 52 -1.56 3.15 10.40
CA HIS A 52 -1.40 4.51 10.89
C HIS A 52 -1.38 5.49 9.71
N ILE A 53 -2.26 6.50 9.74
CA ILE A 53 -2.39 7.51 8.68
C ILE A 53 -1.71 8.81 9.12
N THR A 54 -2.09 9.35 10.28
CA THR A 54 -1.55 10.59 10.81
C THR A 54 -1.88 10.75 12.28
N THR A 55 -1.11 11.56 13.01
CA THR A 55 -1.40 11.91 14.39
C THR A 55 -1.91 13.34 14.45
N TRP A 56 -3.21 13.52 14.68
CA TRP A 56 -3.83 14.85 14.76
C TRP A 56 -4.12 15.22 16.22
N ASN A 57 -3.57 16.34 16.70
CA ASN A 57 -3.76 16.81 18.08
C ASN A 57 -3.36 15.77 19.16
N GLY A 58 -2.30 14.97 18.89
CA GLY A 58 -1.83 13.93 19.81
C GLY A 58 -2.69 12.66 19.82
N LYS A 59 -3.72 12.55 18.98
CA LYS A 59 -4.49 11.32 18.78
C LYS A 59 -4.02 10.64 17.49
N PRO A 60 -3.48 9.41 17.55
CA PRO A 60 -3.18 8.65 16.35
C PRO A 60 -4.50 8.33 15.64
N ILE A 61 -4.59 8.72 14.38
CA ILE A 61 -5.66 8.30 13.47
C ILE A 61 -5.12 7.10 12.73
N SER A 62 -5.63 5.94 13.14
CA SER A 62 -5.28 4.66 12.57
C SER A 62 -6.51 3.88 12.16
N VAL A 63 -6.33 3.03 11.16
CA VAL A 63 -7.37 2.13 10.69
C VAL A 63 -6.98 0.70 11.05
N HIS A 64 -7.78 0.06 11.89
CA HIS A 64 -7.65 -1.35 12.21
C HIS A 64 -8.08 -2.21 11.03
N LEU A 65 -7.18 -3.11 10.62
CA LEU A 65 -7.36 -3.93 9.42
C LEU A 65 -8.10 -5.23 9.77
N PRO A 66 -8.83 -5.80 8.80
CA PRO A 66 -9.51 -7.07 9.00
C PRO A 66 -8.49 -8.21 9.15
N VAL A 67 -8.63 -8.93 10.25
CA VAL A 67 -7.91 -10.14 10.59
C VAL A 67 -8.75 -11.34 10.13
N ILE A 68 -8.11 -12.23 9.37
CA ILE A 68 -8.72 -13.46 8.85
C ILE A 68 -7.75 -14.59 9.19
N VAL A 69 -8.10 -15.34 10.24
CA VAL A 69 -7.27 -16.46 10.71
C VAL A 69 -8.09 -17.73 10.75
N LYS A 70 -7.42 -18.85 10.51
CA LYS A 70 -7.99 -20.18 10.71
C LYS A 70 -7.22 -20.86 11.83
N GLY A 71 -7.89 -20.95 12.99
CA GLY A 71 -7.40 -21.70 14.12
C GLY A 71 -7.42 -23.21 13.85
N LYS A 72 -6.54 -23.93 14.52
CA LYS A 72 -6.33 -25.36 14.30
C LYS A 72 -7.54 -26.19 14.74
N GLU A 73 -8.13 -25.82 15.88
CA GLU A 73 -9.31 -26.46 16.46
C GLU A 73 -10.58 -25.61 16.28
N SER A 74 -10.41 -24.28 16.31
CA SER A 74 -11.51 -23.31 16.39
C SER A 74 -12.12 -22.94 15.02
N GLY A 75 -11.46 -23.28 13.91
CA GLY A 75 -11.95 -23.01 12.55
C GLY A 75 -11.65 -21.59 12.06
N TRP A 76 -12.46 -21.06 11.14
CA TRP A 76 -12.25 -19.74 10.54
C TRP A 76 -12.81 -18.62 11.42
N HIS A 77 -12.01 -17.57 11.59
CA HIS A 77 -12.36 -16.37 12.33
C HIS A 77 -12.09 -15.12 11.51
N VAL A 78 -13.02 -14.18 11.56
CA VAL A 78 -12.91 -12.89 10.90
C VAL A 78 -13.28 -11.80 11.90
N PHE A 79 -12.34 -10.93 12.23
CA PHE A 79 -12.53 -9.85 13.19
C PHE A 79 -11.60 -8.66 12.89
N SER A 80 -11.83 -7.51 13.53
CA SER A 80 -10.94 -6.35 13.43
C SER A 80 -9.70 -6.55 14.31
N SER A 81 -8.52 -6.14 13.85
CA SER A 81 -7.29 -6.15 14.66
C SER A 81 -7.41 -5.37 15.97
N GLU A 82 -8.32 -4.39 16.04
CA GLU A 82 -8.68 -3.65 17.27
C GLU A 82 -9.04 -4.60 18.43
N ARG A 83 -9.68 -5.74 18.12
CA ARG A 83 -10.07 -6.73 19.14
C ARG A 83 -8.87 -7.44 19.77
N LEU A 84 -7.82 -7.67 18.99
CA LEU A 84 -6.57 -8.24 19.51
C LEU A 84 -5.83 -7.22 20.37
N GLU A 85 -5.81 -5.97 19.94
CA GLU A 85 -5.17 -4.88 20.68
C GLU A 85 -5.90 -4.61 22.01
N GLU A 86 -7.23 -4.53 21.98
CA GLU A 86 -8.07 -4.38 23.18
C GLU A 86 -7.87 -5.54 24.16
N ALA A 87 -7.82 -6.77 23.66
CA ALA A 87 -7.56 -7.95 24.49
C ALA A 87 -6.15 -7.91 25.09
N ALA A 88 -5.14 -7.55 24.29
CA ALA A 88 -3.76 -7.41 24.75
C ALA A 88 -3.61 -6.34 25.85
N HIS A 89 -4.30 -5.20 25.73
CA HIS A 89 -4.34 -4.18 26.79
C HIS A 89 -4.96 -4.68 28.10
N GLN A 90 -5.88 -5.62 28.03
CA GLN A 90 -6.47 -6.28 29.20
C GLN A 90 -5.65 -7.48 29.70
N GLY A 91 -4.53 -7.80 29.05
CA GLY A 91 -3.72 -8.99 29.35
C GLY A 91 -4.45 -10.31 29.04
N LYS A 92 -5.34 -10.30 28.04
CA LYS A 92 -6.15 -11.45 27.61
C LYS A 92 -5.93 -11.77 26.14
N ASP A 93 -6.30 -12.98 25.77
CA ASP A 93 -6.35 -13.43 24.38
C ASP A 93 -7.76 -13.19 23.82
N TYR A 94 -7.86 -12.82 22.54
CA TYR A 94 -9.14 -12.70 21.86
C TYR A 94 -9.49 -14.01 21.14
N GLN A 95 -10.44 -14.76 21.68
CA GLN A 95 -10.84 -16.07 21.13
C GLN A 95 -9.68 -17.07 21.01
N GLY A 96 -8.69 -17.00 21.92
CA GLY A 96 -7.48 -17.81 21.87
C GLY A 96 -6.37 -17.25 20.96
N PHE A 97 -6.63 -16.15 20.25
CA PHE A 97 -5.63 -15.47 19.42
C PHE A 97 -5.01 -14.27 20.14
N PHE A 98 -3.71 -14.07 19.94
CA PHE A 98 -2.97 -12.93 20.49
C PHE A 98 -1.82 -12.52 19.56
N LEU A 99 -1.31 -11.30 19.75
CA LEU A 99 -0.13 -10.79 19.04
C LEU A 99 1.12 -11.16 19.85
N SER A 100 2.05 -11.89 19.26
CA SER A 100 3.29 -12.30 19.95
C SER A 100 4.40 -11.25 19.75
N PRO A 101 4.88 -10.58 20.82
CA PRO A 101 5.98 -9.61 20.72
C PRO A 101 7.29 -10.27 20.28
N GLU A 102 7.52 -11.52 20.68
CA GLU A 102 8.72 -12.30 20.33
C GLU A 102 8.76 -12.70 18.85
N HIS A 103 7.61 -12.65 18.18
CA HIS A 103 7.45 -13.07 16.79
C HIS A 103 6.93 -11.93 15.91
N HIS A 104 7.53 -10.74 16.06
CA HIS A 104 7.27 -9.56 15.24
C HIS A 104 5.78 -9.17 15.18
N ASN A 105 5.08 -9.24 16.31
CA ASN A 105 3.66 -8.92 16.44
C ASN A 105 2.77 -9.69 15.44
N LYS A 106 3.15 -10.91 15.06
CA LYS A 106 2.29 -11.79 14.27
C LYS A 106 1.27 -12.49 15.16
N ILE A 107 0.16 -12.92 14.56
CA ILE A 107 -0.94 -13.57 15.27
C ILE A 107 -0.56 -15.02 15.59
N TYR A 108 -0.73 -15.40 16.86
CA TYR A 108 -0.56 -16.76 17.36
C TYR A 108 -1.86 -17.21 18.05
N GLU A 109 -2.08 -18.53 18.07
CA GLU A 109 -3.19 -19.19 18.74
C GLU A 109 -2.66 -19.97 19.95
N LYS A 110 -3.34 -19.84 21.09
CA LYS A 110 -3.11 -20.64 22.29
C LYS A 110 -4.17 -21.72 22.37
N LEU A 111 -3.74 -22.98 22.25
CA LEU A 111 -4.61 -24.14 22.29
C LEU A 111 -4.98 -24.52 23.74
N ALA A 112 -6.02 -25.35 23.89
CA ALA A 112 -6.50 -25.79 25.20
C ALA A 112 -5.49 -26.64 25.99
N ASP A 113 -4.54 -27.26 25.29
CA ASP A 113 -3.40 -28.00 25.85
C ASP A 113 -2.25 -27.10 26.33
N GLY A 114 -2.36 -25.78 26.12
CA GLY A 114 -1.33 -24.79 26.44
C GLY A 114 -0.27 -24.60 25.37
N THR A 115 -0.34 -25.33 24.25
CA THR A 115 0.57 -25.16 23.12
C THR A 115 0.28 -23.84 22.40
N VAL A 116 1.33 -23.11 22.04
CA VAL A 116 1.26 -21.90 21.23
C VAL A 116 1.69 -22.25 19.81
N GLU A 117 0.79 -22.13 18.86
CA GLU A 117 1.08 -22.39 17.45
C GLU A 117 0.65 -21.21 16.57
N ARG A 118 1.22 -21.15 15.36
CA ARG A 118 0.84 -20.14 14.37
C ARG A 118 -0.36 -20.65 13.58
N PRO A 119 -1.53 -19.98 13.67
CA PRO A 119 -2.68 -20.34 12.86
C PRO A 119 -2.41 -20.00 11.38
N TRP A 120 -3.28 -20.51 10.51
CA TRP A 120 -3.30 -20.06 9.12
C TRP A 120 -3.75 -18.61 9.07
N ASP A 121 -2.89 -17.71 8.59
CA ASP A 121 -3.10 -16.27 8.61
C ASP A 121 -3.27 -15.71 7.18
N LEU A 122 -4.49 -15.27 6.86
CA LEU A 122 -4.85 -14.57 5.61
C LEU A 122 -5.25 -13.11 5.88
N SER A 123 -4.86 -12.58 7.04
CA SER A 123 -5.21 -11.24 7.46
C SER A 123 -4.61 -10.19 6.54
N ILE A 124 -5.33 -9.08 6.38
CA ILE A 124 -4.84 -7.95 5.59
C ILE A 124 -3.93 -7.11 6.48
N THR A 125 -2.65 -7.01 6.10
CA THR A 125 -1.69 -6.16 6.78
C THR A 125 -1.52 -4.84 6.05
N LYS A 126 -0.87 -3.86 6.70
CA LYS A 126 -0.62 -2.53 6.14
C LYS A 126 0.02 -2.63 4.76
N ASN A 127 1.04 -3.48 4.61
CA ASN A 127 1.77 -3.59 3.35
C ASN A 127 0.93 -4.27 2.26
N VAL A 128 0.17 -5.31 2.60
CA VAL A 128 -0.74 -5.97 1.67
C VAL A 128 -1.80 -4.98 1.16
N LEU A 129 -2.36 -4.17 2.06
CA LEU A 129 -3.33 -3.13 1.69
C LEU A 129 -2.72 -2.08 0.76
N GLN A 130 -1.48 -1.64 1.03
CA GLN A 130 -0.77 -0.68 0.16
C GLN A 130 -0.54 -1.25 -1.24
N ILE A 131 -0.13 -2.52 -1.36
CA ILE A 131 0.02 -3.19 -2.66
C ILE A 131 -1.32 -3.20 -3.41
N TRP A 132 -2.42 -3.55 -2.75
CA TRP A 132 -3.75 -3.52 -3.37
C TRP A 132 -4.14 -2.12 -3.84
N LEU A 133 -3.86 -1.08 -3.05
CA LEU A 133 -4.11 0.31 -3.44
C LEU A 133 -3.35 0.68 -4.73
N VAL A 134 -2.05 0.34 -4.81
CA VAL A 134 -1.23 0.56 -6.01
C VAL A 134 -1.81 -0.19 -7.21
N VAL A 135 -2.18 -1.45 -7.04
CA VAL A 135 -2.80 -2.28 -8.08
C VAL A 135 -4.08 -1.63 -8.61
N PHE A 136 -4.97 -1.17 -7.75
CA PHE A 136 -6.22 -0.52 -8.16
C PHE A 136 -5.98 0.80 -8.91
N ILE A 137 -4.99 1.60 -8.47
CA ILE A 137 -4.63 2.85 -9.14
C ILE A 137 -4.07 2.58 -10.54
N LEU A 138 -3.16 1.61 -10.67
CA LEU A 138 -2.56 1.24 -11.95
C LEU A 138 -3.60 0.68 -12.92
N ILE A 139 -4.40 -0.30 -12.48
CA ILE A 139 -5.49 -0.86 -13.28
C ILE A 139 -6.47 0.25 -13.69
N GLY A 140 -6.86 1.12 -12.76
CA GLY A 140 -7.75 2.24 -13.02
C GLY A 140 -7.18 3.19 -14.09
N THR A 141 -5.89 3.52 -14.00
CA THR A 141 -5.19 4.40 -14.95
C THR A 141 -5.14 3.78 -16.35
N PHE A 142 -4.69 2.54 -16.49
CA PHE A 142 -4.58 1.90 -17.80
C PHE A 142 -5.94 1.58 -18.42
N LEU A 143 -6.93 1.14 -17.64
CA LEU A 143 -8.29 0.96 -18.14
C LEU A 143 -8.93 2.27 -18.58
N TYR A 144 -8.64 3.38 -17.89
CA TYR A 144 -9.08 4.71 -18.30
C TYR A 144 -8.47 5.10 -19.65
N CYS A 145 -7.15 4.95 -19.83
CA CYS A 145 -6.47 5.19 -21.10
C CYS A 145 -7.01 4.28 -22.22
N ALA A 146 -7.15 2.97 -21.97
CA ALA A 146 -7.70 2.01 -22.93
C ALA A 146 -9.13 2.36 -23.35
N ARG A 147 -9.99 2.78 -22.41
CA ARG A 147 -11.34 3.27 -22.70
C ARG A 147 -11.33 4.56 -23.51
N TRP A 148 -10.38 5.45 -23.25
CA TRP A 148 -10.22 6.68 -24.01
C TRP A 148 -9.85 6.38 -25.47
N TYR A 149 -8.84 5.53 -25.70
CA TYR A 149 -8.44 5.09 -27.04
C TYR A 149 -9.56 4.34 -27.77
N LYS A 150 -10.34 3.50 -27.08
CA LYS A 150 -11.48 2.82 -27.71
C LYS A 150 -12.55 3.79 -28.22
N LYS A 151 -12.69 4.98 -27.63
CA LYS A 151 -13.69 6.00 -28.00
C LYS A 151 -13.18 7.01 -29.03
N HIS A 152 -11.86 7.18 -29.15
CA HIS A 152 -11.24 8.13 -30.06
C HIS A 152 -10.64 7.34 -31.23
N ASP A 153 -11.30 7.42 -32.38
CA ASP A 153 -10.95 6.64 -33.57
C ASP A 153 -9.50 6.96 -34.01
N SER A 154 -8.63 5.94 -33.97
CA SER A 154 -7.17 6.04 -34.18
C SER A 154 -6.78 6.49 -35.60
N VAL A 155 -7.76 6.62 -36.50
CA VAL A 155 -7.58 7.02 -37.91
C VAL A 155 -7.93 8.50 -38.15
N LYS A 156 -8.67 9.17 -37.24
CA LYS A 156 -9.24 10.51 -37.50
C LYS A 156 -8.93 11.58 -36.46
N GLN A 157 -8.33 11.26 -35.32
CA GLN A 157 -8.15 12.24 -34.24
C GLN A 157 -6.68 12.51 -33.87
N GLU A 158 -6.43 13.78 -33.56
CA GLU A 158 -5.18 14.38 -33.13
C GLU A 158 -4.54 13.62 -31.94
N ALA A 159 -3.21 13.71 -31.83
CA ALA A 159 -2.41 13.14 -30.75
C ALA A 159 -3.06 13.33 -29.37
N PRO A 160 -3.03 12.31 -28.50
CA PRO A 160 -3.70 12.37 -27.20
C PRO A 160 -3.17 13.55 -26.39
N ARG A 161 -4.10 14.33 -25.82
CA ARG A 161 -3.79 15.52 -25.02
C ARG A 161 -4.11 15.29 -23.56
N GLY A 162 -3.47 16.07 -22.68
CA GLY A 162 -3.71 16.03 -21.24
C GLY A 162 -3.18 14.74 -20.60
N PHE A 163 -3.91 14.19 -19.63
CA PHE A 163 -3.47 13.05 -18.82
C PHE A 163 -3.16 11.80 -19.66
N VAL A 164 -4.00 11.47 -20.65
CA VAL A 164 -3.78 10.29 -21.52
C VAL A 164 -2.52 10.47 -22.36
N GLY A 165 -2.27 11.67 -22.88
CA GLY A 165 -1.04 11.97 -23.63
C GLY A 165 0.22 11.93 -22.75
N ALA A 166 0.12 12.36 -21.49
CA ALA A 166 1.24 12.26 -20.56
C ALA A 166 1.59 10.80 -20.23
N ILE A 167 0.57 9.96 -19.99
CA ILE A 167 0.75 8.52 -19.77
C ILE A 167 1.28 7.84 -21.04
N GLU A 168 0.77 8.18 -22.21
CA GLU A 168 1.29 7.65 -23.48
C GLU A 168 2.76 8.01 -23.67
N MET A 169 3.14 9.28 -23.48
CA MET A 169 4.53 9.72 -23.60
C MET A 169 5.45 8.94 -22.64
N LEU A 170 5.04 8.76 -21.38
CA LEU A 170 5.79 7.96 -20.41
C LEU A 170 5.95 6.51 -20.88
N VAL A 171 4.84 5.87 -21.30
CA VAL A 171 4.84 4.47 -21.75
C VAL A 171 5.71 4.30 -22.99
N MET A 172 5.63 5.23 -23.96
CA MET A 172 6.45 5.19 -25.18
C MET A 172 7.92 5.44 -24.87
N THR A 173 8.27 6.34 -23.95
CA THR A 173 9.67 6.52 -23.52
C THR A 173 10.23 5.25 -22.87
N ILE A 174 9.48 4.57 -21.99
CA ILE A 174 9.95 3.30 -21.42
C ILE A 174 10.06 2.24 -22.53
N HIS A 175 9.04 2.11 -23.38
CA HIS A 175 8.98 1.06 -24.38
C HIS A 175 10.03 1.23 -25.50
N ASP A 176 10.13 2.41 -26.09
CA ASP A 176 11.00 2.69 -27.25
C ASP A 176 12.40 3.11 -26.83
N ASP A 177 12.55 3.95 -25.80
CA ASP A 177 13.86 4.50 -25.43
C ASP A 177 14.62 3.64 -24.42
N VAL A 178 13.93 2.81 -23.60
CA VAL A 178 14.57 1.96 -22.59
C VAL A 178 14.53 0.48 -23.00
N ILE A 179 13.35 -0.09 -23.22
CA ILE A 179 13.19 -1.54 -23.44
C ILE A 179 13.73 -1.93 -24.81
N LYS A 180 13.29 -1.24 -25.87
CA LYS A 180 13.71 -1.52 -27.24
C LYS A 180 15.20 -1.23 -27.44
N SER A 181 15.74 -0.18 -26.84
CA SER A 181 17.17 0.15 -26.91
C SER A 181 18.06 -0.86 -26.17
N SER A 182 17.59 -1.40 -25.03
CA SER A 182 18.37 -2.34 -24.21
C SER A 182 18.36 -3.77 -24.76
N ILE A 183 17.23 -4.25 -25.29
CA ILE A 183 17.08 -5.64 -25.76
C ILE A 183 17.33 -5.78 -27.27
N GLY A 184 17.07 -4.71 -28.02
CA GLY A 184 17.17 -4.69 -29.48
C GLY A 184 15.85 -5.01 -30.19
N GLU A 185 15.69 -4.46 -31.39
CA GLU A 185 14.42 -4.37 -32.11
C GLU A 185 13.75 -5.71 -32.42
N LYS A 186 14.52 -6.81 -32.50
CA LYS A 186 14.02 -8.12 -32.91
C LYS A 186 13.36 -8.90 -31.78
N HIS A 187 13.74 -8.64 -30.53
CA HIS A 187 13.38 -9.50 -29.40
C HIS A 187 12.75 -8.77 -28.22
N TYR A 188 12.55 -7.46 -28.28
CA TYR A 188 12.05 -6.68 -27.14
C TYR A 188 10.58 -6.95 -26.77
N ARG A 189 9.72 -7.29 -27.75
CA ARG A 189 8.26 -7.40 -27.56
C ARG A 189 7.79 -8.36 -26.45
N PRO A 190 8.33 -9.58 -26.29
CA PRO A 190 7.93 -10.48 -25.23
C PRO A 190 8.33 -10.00 -23.83
N TYR A 191 9.36 -9.16 -23.72
CA TYR A 191 9.86 -8.65 -22.45
C TYR A 191 9.24 -7.31 -22.05
N ALA A 192 8.62 -6.61 -23.00
CA ALA A 192 7.98 -5.31 -22.77
C ALA A 192 6.90 -5.30 -21.67
N PRO A 193 6.11 -6.37 -21.43
CA PRO A 193 5.17 -6.38 -20.31
C PRO A 193 5.81 -6.59 -18.92
N TYR A 194 7.06 -7.06 -18.86
CA TYR A 194 7.76 -7.35 -17.61
C TYR A 194 8.62 -6.17 -17.13
N LEU A 195 9.03 -5.30 -18.05
CA LEU A 195 9.89 -4.13 -17.83
C LEU A 195 9.08 -2.84 -17.89
#